data_AF-A0A183DKP8-F1
#
_entry.id   AF-A0A183DKP8-F1
#
_cell.length_a   1.000
_cell.length_b   1.000
_cell.length_c   1.000
_cell.angle_alpha   90.00
_cell.angle_beta   90.00
_cell.angle_gamma   90.00
#
_symmetry.space_group_name_H-M   'P 1'
#
loop_
_entity.id
_entity.type
_entity.pdbx_description
1 polymer ?
#
loop_
_entity_poly.entity_id
_entity_poly.type
_entity_poly.pdbx_seq_one_letter_code
_entity_poly.pdbx_strand_id
1 'polypeptide(L)'
;MYTCCVEITKRKVYGFYDECTLRYNIKVWRIFQTVFDCLPICARISDRIFCMHGGISPEIKRWETMKKLRRPMEIPDFGVLCDLVWADPSSQVI
;
A
#
# COMPACT_ATOMS: atom_id res chain seq x y z
N MET A 1 -1.11 -16.81 5.31
CA MET A 1 -2.00 -15.63 5.51
C MET A 1 -1.29 -14.36 5.02
N TYR A 2 -0.72 -14.38 3.80
CA TYR A 2 -0.09 -13.21 3.18
C TYR A 2 -0.69 -12.89 1.80
N THR A 3 -1.57 -13.77 1.31
CA THR A 3 -2.14 -13.70 -0.04
C THR A 3 -3.52 -13.04 -0.09
N CYS A 4 -4.17 -12.79 1.07
CA CYS A 4 -5.57 -12.37 1.14
C CYS A 4 -5.78 -10.84 1.26
N CYS A 5 -4.71 -10.03 1.16
CA CYS A 5 -4.86 -8.58 1.36
C CYS A 5 -4.27 -7.72 0.23
N VAL A 6 -3.63 -8.30 -0.81
CA VAL A 6 -3.24 -7.58 -2.07
C VAL A 6 -4.49 -7.14 -2.89
N GLU A 7 -5.62 -7.00 -2.21
CA GLU A 7 -6.95 -7.24 -2.72
C GLU A 7 -7.75 -5.94 -2.83
N ILE A 8 -7.47 -4.94 -1.98
CA ILE A 8 -8.27 -3.72 -1.92
C ILE A 8 -7.89 -2.68 -2.99
N THR A 9 -6.66 -2.68 -3.53
CA THR A 9 -6.18 -1.56 -4.39
C THR A 9 -5.91 -1.92 -5.86
N LYS A 10 -5.61 -3.19 -6.19
CA LYS A 10 -5.08 -3.53 -7.53
C LYS A 10 -5.63 -4.76 -8.24
N ARG A 11 -6.20 -5.76 -7.54
CA ARG A 11 -6.73 -6.96 -8.21
C ARG A 11 -8.20 -6.82 -8.56
N LYS A 12 -8.61 -7.45 -9.68
CA LYS A 12 -10.00 -7.50 -10.19
C LYS A 12 -11.02 -8.10 -9.22
N VAL A 13 -10.61 -8.49 -8.02
CA VAL A 13 -11.30 -9.44 -7.14
C VAL A 13 -12.33 -8.74 -6.25
N TYR A 14 -12.25 -7.41 -6.08
CA TYR A 14 -13.06 -6.65 -5.10
C TYR A 14 -14.08 -5.70 -5.73
N GLY A 15 -14.45 -5.93 -6.99
CA GLY A 15 -15.51 -5.18 -7.65
C GLY A 15 -15.12 -3.79 -8.12
N PHE A 16 -14.01 -3.17 -7.67
CA PHE A 16 -13.57 -1.86 -8.19
C PHE A 16 -13.25 -1.90 -9.69
N TYR A 17 -12.63 -2.99 -10.16
CA TYR A 17 -12.43 -3.23 -11.59
C TYR A 17 -13.76 -3.31 -12.32
N ASP A 18 -14.68 -4.14 -11.82
CA ASP A 18 -16.00 -4.32 -12.42
C ASP A 18 -16.78 -3.02 -12.45
N GLU A 19 -16.77 -2.24 -11.36
CA GLU A 19 -17.39 -0.92 -11.27
C GLU A 19 -16.82 0.06 -12.29
N CYS A 20 -15.49 0.13 -12.43
CA CYS A 20 -14.85 0.97 -13.44
C CYS A 20 -15.25 0.56 -14.86
N THR A 21 -15.32 -0.74 -15.14
CA THR A 21 -15.68 -1.24 -16.46
C THR A 21 -17.17 -1.12 -16.77
N LEU A 22 -18.04 -1.27 -15.77
CA LEU A 22 -19.50 -1.24 -15.89
C LEU A 22 -20.02 0.19 -15.98
N ARG A 23 -19.49 1.11 -15.16
CA ARG A 23 -19.93 2.52 -15.12
C ARG A 23 -19.21 3.41 -16.12
N TYR A 24 -17.99 3.05 -16.51
CA TYR A 24 -17.15 3.84 -17.41
C TYR A 24 -16.52 2.96 -18.50
N ASN A 25 -15.22 2.70 -18.41
CA ASN A 25 -14.48 1.84 -19.33
C ASN A 25 -13.19 1.34 -18.68
N ILE A 26 -12.58 0.33 -19.31
CA ILE A 26 -11.34 -0.29 -18.83
C ILE A 26 -10.13 0.67 -18.80
N LYS A 27 -10.13 1.77 -19.56
CA LYS A 27 -9.05 2.76 -19.54
C LYS A 27 -9.04 3.53 -18.22
N VAL A 28 -10.21 3.84 -17.66
CA VAL A 28 -10.32 4.51 -16.34
C VAL A 28 -9.67 3.68 -15.25
N TRP A 29 -9.92 2.36 -15.23
CA TRP A 29 -9.25 1.46 -14.29
C TRP A 29 -7.71 1.52 -14.43
N ARG A 30 -7.17 1.52 -15.66
CA ARG A 30 -5.72 1.64 -15.89
C ARG A 30 -5.15 2.97 -15.40
N ILE A 31 -5.88 4.06 -15.54
CA ILE A 31 -5.49 5.38 -15.01
C ILE A 31 -5.43 5.32 -13.49
N PHE A 32 -6.45 4.75 -12.82
CA PHE A 32 -6.41 4.58 -11.36
C PHE A 32 -5.23 3.74 -10.89
N GLN A 33 -4.88 2.66 -11.60
CA GLN A 33 -3.67 1.88 -11.28
C GLN A 33 -2.41 2.75 -11.31
N THR A 34 -2.28 3.61 -12.33
CA THR A 34 -1.15 4.55 -12.45
C THR A 34 -1.14 5.58 -11.31
N VAL A 35 -2.32 6.08 -10.92
CA VAL A 35 -2.45 7.03 -9.80
C VAL A 35 -2.05 6.36 -8.48
N PHE A 36 -2.53 5.14 -8.21
CA PHE A 36 -2.17 4.40 -7.00
C PHE A 36 -0.67 4.10 -6.92
N ASP A 37 -0.02 3.84 -8.04
CA ASP A 37 1.43 3.65 -8.07
C ASP A 37 2.21 4.92 -7.70
N CYS A 38 1.61 6.10 -7.86
CA CYS A 38 2.19 7.39 -7.50
C CYS A 38 1.89 7.83 -6.05
N LEU A 39 0.97 7.17 -5.34
CA LEU A 39 0.57 7.62 -4.00
C LEU A 39 1.71 7.47 -2.98
N PRO A 40 1.83 8.41 -2.02
CA PRO A 40 2.76 8.28 -0.91
C PRO A 40 2.30 7.15 0.03
N ILE A 41 3.25 6.36 0.54
CA ILE A 41 2.96 5.19 1.40
C ILE A 41 3.01 5.50 2.88
N CYS A 42 3.79 6.51 3.26
CA CYS A 42 3.93 6.93 4.63
C CYS A 42 4.23 8.41 4.73
N ALA A 43 3.95 8.99 5.89
CA ALA A 43 4.27 10.37 6.21
C ALA A 43 4.99 10.44 7.57
N ARG A 44 5.87 11.43 7.72
CA ARG A 44 6.46 11.80 9.00
C ARG A 44 6.00 13.20 9.36
N ILE A 45 5.22 13.32 10.44
CA ILE A 45 4.65 14.59 10.89
C ILE A 45 5.51 15.15 12.01
N SER A 46 5.98 16.38 11.84
CA SER A 46 6.77 17.14 12.82
C SER A 46 7.92 16.35 13.44
N ASP A 47 8.55 15.48 12.65
CA ASP A 47 9.66 14.62 13.05
C ASP A 47 9.38 13.68 14.24
N ARG A 48 8.10 13.51 14.59
CA ARG A 48 7.65 12.80 15.80
C ARG A 48 6.69 11.66 15.52
N ILE A 49 5.77 11.86 14.57
CA ILE A 49 4.72 10.89 14.29
C ILE A 49 5.01 10.22 12.94
N PHE A 50 4.95 8.90 12.93
CA PHE A 50 5.04 8.10 11.71
C PHE A 50 3.65 7.59 11.35
N CYS A 51 3.20 7.89 10.14
CA CYS A 51 1.89 7.52 9.63
C CYS A 51 2.03 6.60 8.43
N MET A 52 1.27 5.52 8.42
CA MET A 52 1.14 4.56 7.32
C MET A 52 -0.28 3.97 7.36
N HIS A 53 -0.61 3.14 6.38
CA HIS A 53 -1.94 2.54 6.30
C HIS A 53 -2.09 1.32 7.23
N GLY A 54 -1.12 0.40 7.19
CA GLY A 54 -1.07 -0.76 8.07
C GLY A 54 -0.13 -0.50 9.24
N GLY A 55 1.05 -1.11 9.20
CA GLY A 55 1.94 -1.18 10.36
C GLY A 55 3.42 -1.11 10.00
N ILE A 56 4.29 -1.38 10.98
CA ILE A 56 5.74 -1.27 10.81
C ILE A 56 6.33 -2.56 10.23
N SER A 57 7.30 -2.40 9.33
CA SER A 57 8.13 -3.51 8.87
C SER A 57 9.32 -3.74 9.82
N PRO A 58 9.72 -4.99 10.09
CA PRO A 58 10.96 -5.30 10.82
C PRO A 58 12.24 -4.82 10.09
N GLU A 59 12.16 -4.55 8.79
CA GLU A 59 13.28 -4.02 8.00
C GLU A 59 13.49 -2.51 8.18
N ILE A 60 12.50 -1.78 8.73
CA ILE A 60 12.61 -0.34 8.99
C ILE A 60 13.37 -0.13 10.30
N LYS A 61 14.70 0.02 10.20
CA LYS A 61 15.56 0.36 11.35
C LYS A 61 15.82 1.86 11.48
N ARG A 62 15.81 2.59 10.36
CA ARG A 62 16.08 4.04 10.31
C ARG A 62 15.28 4.70 9.20
N TRP A 63 15.03 6.00 9.32
CA TRP A 63 14.25 6.78 8.35
C TRP A 63 14.90 6.80 6.95
N GLU A 64 16.23 6.65 6.86
CA GLU A 64 16.96 6.60 5.59
C GLU A 64 16.51 5.43 4.70
N THR A 65 15.99 4.35 5.27
CA THR A 65 15.40 3.24 4.49
C THR A 65 14.22 3.73 3.65
N MET A 66 13.43 4.68 4.17
CA MET A 66 12.27 5.23 3.47
C MET A 66 12.65 6.05 2.25
N LYS A 67 13.81 6.74 2.30
CA LYS A 67 14.33 7.51 1.16
C LYS A 67 14.68 6.65 -0.05
N LYS A 68 14.84 5.33 0.15
CA LYS A 68 15.11 4.38 -0.95
C LYS A 68 13.84 3.95 -1.68
N LEU A 69 12.67 4.17 -1.09
CA LEU A 69 11.39 3.83 -1.70
C LEU A 69 11.05 4.87 -2.77
N ARG A 70 11.29 4.51 -4.03
CA ARG A 70 10.98 5.37 -5.17
C ARG A 70 9.63 5.01 -5.76
N ARG A 71 8.85 6.06 -6.04
CA ARG A 71 7.58 6.00 -6.77
C ARG A 71 7.79 6.58 -8.18
N PRO A 72 7.03 6.17 -9.21
CA PRO A 72 5.92 5.21 -9.16
C PRO A 72 6.40 3.76 -9.02
N MET A 73 5.66 2.95 -8.27
CA MET A 73 6.01 1.53 -8.04
C MET A 73 4.78 0.72 -7.62
N GLU A 74 4.64 -0.48 -8.18
CA GLU A 74 3.65 -1.45 -7.71
C GLU A 74 4.05 -2.04 -6.36
N ILE A 75 3.07 -2.27 -5.46
CA ILE A 75 3.33 -2.87 -4.16
C ILE A 75 3.75 -4.33 -4.37
N PRO A 76 4.97 -4.72 -3.95
CA PRO A 76 5.43 -6.11 -4.04
C PRO A 76 4.67 -6.99 -3.04
N ASP A 77 4.67 -8.31 -3.28
CA ASP A 77 4.02 -9.28 -2.38
C ASP A 77 4.72 -9.38 -1.00
N PHE A 78 5.97 -8.91 -0.89
CA PHE A 78 6.77 -8.94 0.35
C PHE A 78 7.70 -7.72 0.48
N GLY A 79 8.18 -7.49 1.70
CA GLY A 79 9.12 -6.43 2.05
C GLY A 79 8.45 -5.15 2.56
N VAL A 80 9.27 -4.12 2.78
CA VAL A 80 8.88 -2.87 3.47
C VAL A 80 7.57 -2.25 2.96
N LEU A 81 7.35 -2.19 1.64
CA LEU A 81 6.13 -1.61 1.08
C LEU A 81 4.88 -2.42 1.42
N CYS A 82 4.98 -3.75 1.42
CA CYS A 82 3.88 -4.65 1.75
C CYS A 82 3.50 -4.44 3.23
N ASP A 83 4.48 -4.48 4.12
CA ASP A 83 4.26 -4.33 5.56
C ASP A 83 3.65 -2.96 5.92
N LEU A 84 4.10 -1.87 5.29
CA LEU A 84 3.57 -0.52 5.55
C LEU A 84 2.09 -0.37 5.19
N VAL A 85 1.59 -1.19 4.27
CA VAL A 85 0.18 -1.15 3.85
C VAL A 85 -0.64 -2.20 4.61
N TRP A 86 -0.05 -3.32 5.01
CA TRP A 86 -0.80 -4.51 5.44
C TRP A 86 -0.44 -5.08 6.81
N ALA A 87 0.60 -4.58 7.48
CA ALA A 87 0.95 -5.10 8.80
C ALA A 87 -0.07 -4.67 9.86
N ASP A 88 -0.50 -5.63 10.67
CA ASP A 88 -1.41 -5.40 11.80
C ASP A 88 -0.65 -5.49 13.14
N PRO A 89 -1.10 -4.79 14.18
CA PRO A 89 -0.55 -4.94 15.52
C PRO A 89 -0.87 -6.33 16.11
N SER A 90 0.06 -6.88 16.89
CA SER A 90 -0.17 -8.13 17.61
C SER A 90 -1.24 -7.95 18.68
N SER A 91 -2.16 -8.92 18.79
CA SER A 91 -3.19 -8.98 19.83
C SER A 91 -2.63 -9.30 21.23
N GLN A 92 -1.37 -9.72 21.32
CA GLN A 92 -0.73 -10.12 22.59
C GLN A 92 -0.04 -8.97 23.34
N VAL A 93 -0.39 -7.71 23.03
CA VAL A 93 0.12 -6.54 23.75
C VAL A 93 -1.07 -5.80 24.37
N ILE A 94 -1.26 -6.01 25.67
CA ILE A 94 -2.05 -5.16 26.58
C ILE A 94 -1.09 -4.67 27.66
#